data_AF-A0A2U2MWI9-F1
#
_entry.id   AF-A0A2U2MWI9-F1
#
_cell.length_a   1.000
_cell.length_b   1.000
_cell.length_c   1.000
_cell.angle_alpha   90.00
_cell.angle_beta   90.00
_cell.angle_gamma   90.00
#
_symmetry.space_group_name_H-M   'P 1'
#
loop_
_entity.id
_entity.type
_entity.pdbx_description
1 polymer ?
#
loop_
_entity_poly.entity_id
_entity_poly.type
_entity_poly.pdbx_seq_one_letter_code
_entity_poly.pdbx_strand_id
1 'polypeptide(L)'
;MTDDNYVLDLVPKRSFVRWAVAQGQTVFVISWVNPDERYADVGFEDYLTDGVVAAMDAVGEATGEREMNAMGYCIGGTLLACTLAWLAARGDDRIASATFLTSLMEFSDVGELSVFIDEPQIRAMERHMAALGYFEGTHLATAFNLLQARELIWGASVHSYLLGREPPAFDLLYWNSDSTRMPARMHSFYLRNMYLENRLREPGAITLAGVPIDLGRVRLPAFVLATERDHIAPWRSCYRSAKLLGGRRVRFVLGESGHIAGAMNPAGSGKYGYRTSRRLPARPDEFLAAAEHHPGSWWPEWRAWLERFSGGSVPARAPGDGGLAPIEPAPGCYVRVQAHEPAPVAGAPGSPARRPGAVTVRGSGSN
;
A
#
# COMPACT_ATOMS: atom_id res chain seq x y z
N MET A 1 8.53 -8.74 -0.37
CA MET A 1 7.37 -7.86 -0.18
C MET A 1 6.20 -8.78 0.08
N THR A 2 5.92 -9.00 1.36
CA THR A 2 4.80 -9.81 1.83
C THR A 2 3.65 -8.82 2.01
N ASP A 3 2.88 -8.57 0.95
CA ASP A 3 1.83 -7.54 0.93
C ASP A 3 0.56 -7.98 1.67
N ASP A 4 0.73 -8.67 2.79
CA ASP A 4 -0.38 -8.95 3.68
C ASP A 4 -0.69 -7.74 4.57
N ASN A 5 -1.97 -7.41 4.62
CA ASN A 5 -2.50 -6.22 5.28
C ASN A 5 -2.22 -6.17 6.79
N TYR A 6 -1.90 -7.30 7.43
CA TYR A 6 -1.74 -7.40 8.87
C TYR A 6 -0.45 -6.75 9.40
N VAL A 7 0.45 -6.25 8.54
CA VAL A 7 1.51 -5.31 8.95
C VAL A 7 0.93 -4.07 9.65
N LEU A 8 -0.29 -3.66 9.29
CA LEU A 8 -1.03 -2.56 9.92
C LEU A 8 -1.76 -2.99 11.20
N ASP A 9 -1.82 -4.28 11.51
CA ASP A 9 -2.57 -4.89 12.63
C ASP A 9 -1.83 -6.06 13.31
N LEU A 10 -0.50 -5.95 13.50
CA LEU A 10 0.37 -7.05 13.93
C LEU A 10 0.00 -7.64 15.30
N VAL A 11 0.07 -6.81 16.33
CA VAL A 11 -0.27 -7.17 17.72
C VAL A 11 -1.00 -5.98 18.34
N PRO A 12 -1.81 -6.16 19.40
CA PRO A 12 -2.60 -5.05 19.95
C PRO A 12 -1.80 -3.79 20.29
N LYS A 13 -0.54 -3.94 20.72
CA LYS A 13 0.37 -2.82 21.05
C LYS A 13 1.02 -2.15 19.83
N ARG A 14 1.00 -2.79 18.66
CA ARG A 14 1.60 -2.33 17.39
C ARG A 14 0.61 -2.20 16.24
N SER A 15 -0.68 -2.27 16.53
CA SER A 15 -1.74 -2.17 15.54
C SER A 15 -2.12 -0.72 15.28
N PHE A 16 -1.88 -0.27 14.05
CA PHE A 16 -2.37 1.00 13.55
C PHE A 16 -3.90 0.99 13.42
N VAL A 17 -4.46 -0.11 12.89
CA VAL A 17 -5.92 -0.28 12.72
C VAL A 17 -6.65 -0.13 14.05
N ARG A 18 -6.23 -0.87 15.08
CA ARG A 18 -6.80 -0.78 16.43
C ARG A 18 -6.68 0.64 16.99
N TRP A 19 -5.52 1.28 16.81
CA TRP A 19 -5.32 2.64 17.29
C TRP A 19 -6.27 3.62 16.59
N ALA A 20 -6.37 3.58 15.26
CA ALA A 20 -7.24 4.44 14.47
C ALA A 20 -8.73 4.27 14.82
N VAL A 21 -9.18 3.02 15.01
CA VAL A 21 -10.53 2.73 15.53
C VAL A 21 -10.73 3.33 16.92
N ALA A 22 -9.75 3.19 17.82
CA ALA A 22 -9.81 3.81 19.15
C ALA A 22 -9.76 5.36 19.10
N GLN A 23 -9.29 5.96 18.00
CA GLN A 23 -9.37 7.41 17.76
C GLN A 23 -10.73 7.85 17.17
N GLY A 24 -11.68 6.92 16.99
CA GLY A 24 -13.04 7.21 16.50
C GLY A 24 -13.21 7.11 14.99
N GLN A 25 -12.24 6.54 14.26
CA GLN A 25 -12.37 6.32 12.82
C GLN A 25 -13.12 5.01 12.54
N THR A 26 -14.03 5.03 11.57
CA THR A 26 -14.53 3.78 10.96
C THR A 26 -13.48 3.31 9.95
N VAL A 27 -12.87 2.15 10.20
CA VAL A 27 -11.76 1.64 9.38
C VAL A 27 -12.23 0.43 8.57
N PHE A 28 -12.06 0.52 7.25
CA PHE A 28 -12.18 -0.60 6.32
C PHE A 28 -10.78 -0.94 5.78
N VAL A 29 -10.51 -2.22 5.61
CA VAL A 29 -9.20 -2.72 5.13
C VAL A 29 -9.44 -3.65 3.96
N ILE A 30 -8.69 -3.46 2.88
CA ILE A 30 -8.68 -4.40 1.76
C ILE A 30 -7.78 -5.58 2.15
N SER A 31 -8.35 -6.78 2.09
CA SER A 31 -7.62 -8.04 2.24
C SER A 31 -7.43 -8.66 0.86
N TRP A 32 -6.20 -8.63 0.37
CA TRP A 32 -5.88 -9.15 -0.96
C TRP A 32 -5.84 -10.67 -0.94
N VAL A 33 -6.31 -11.29 -2.03
CA VAL A 33 -6.18 -12.73 -2.20
C VAL A 33 -4.70 -13.08 -2.47
N ASN A 34 -4.21 -14.16 -1.87
CA ASN A 34 -2.94 -14.77 -2.28
C ASN A 34 -3.19 -15.56 -3.59
N PRO A 35 -2.75 -15.06 -4.76
CA PRO A 35 -3.18 -15.60 -6.05
C PRO A 35 -2.59 -16.99 -6.32
N ASP A 36 -3.28 -17.77 -7.13
CA ASP A 36 -2.74 -18.98 -7.76
C ASP A 36 -2.83 -18.86 -9.28
N GLU A 37 -2.60 -19.95 -10.01
CA GLU A 37 -2.54 -19.96 -11.49
C GLU A 37 -3.81 -19.41 -12.15
N ARG A 38 -4.95 -19.45 -11.46
CA ARG A 38 -6.23 -18.95 -11.98
C ARG A 38 -6.28 -17.43 -12.07
N TYR A 39 -5.38 -16.74 -11.36
CA TYR A 39 -5.26 -15.29 -11.35
C TYR A 39 -4.21 -14.77 -12.33
N ALA A 40 -3.58 -15.63 -13.16
CA ALA A 40 -2.44 -15.24 -13.98
C ALA A 40 -2.67 -14.03 -14.89
N ASP A 41 -3.88 -13.92 -15.44
CA ASP A 41 -4.30 -12.85 -16.34
C ASP A 41 -4.80 -11.59 -15.63
N VAL A 42 -4.85 -11.60 -14.29
CA VAL A 42 -5.17 -10.41 -13.48
C VAL A 42 -4.02 -9.42 -13.62
N GLY A 43 -4.32 -8.28 -14.23
CA GLY A 43 -3.42 -7.17 -14.44
C GLY A 43 -3.50 -6.12 -13.32
N PHE A 44 -2.58 -5.14 -13.38
CA PHE A 44 -2.55 -4.04 -12.43
C PHE A 44 -3.84 -3.20 -12.43
N GLU A 45 -4.48 -3.07 -13.58
CA GLU A 45 -5.77 -2.37 -13.73
C GLU A 45 -6.93 -3.11 -13.05
N ASP A 46 -6.89 -4.44 -12.96
CA ASP A 46 -7.94 -5.21 -12.28
C ASP A 46 -7.87 -4.99 -10.76
N TYR A 47 -6.68 -4.81 -10.18
CA TYR A 47 -6.54 -4.39 -8.78
C TYR A 47 -7.12 -2.99 -8.52
N LEU A 48 -7.11 -2.12 -9.53
CA LEU A 48 -7.74 -0.80 -9.45
C LEU A 48 -9.27 -0.93 -9.52
N THR A 49 -9.81 -1.63 -10.52
CA THR A 49 -11.27 -1.70 -10.75
C THR A 49 -11.96 -2.67 -9.79
N ASP A 50 -11.49 -3.92 -9.73
CA ASP A 50 -12.11 -5.00 -8.97
C ASP A 50 -11.60 -5.05 -7.52
N GLY A 51 -10.51 -4.32 -7.22
CA GLY A 51 -9.99 -4.14 -5.87
C GLY A 51 -10.43 -2.82 -5.24
N VAL A 52 -9.73 -1.72 -5.56
CA VAL A 52 -9.92 -0.43 -4.88
C VAL A 52 -11.29 0.17 -5.14
N VAL A 53 -11.73 0.25 -6.40
CA VAL A 53 -13.03 0.85 -6.75
C VAL A 53 -14.19 0.00 -6.22
N ALA A 54 -14.12 -1.33 -6.36
CA ALA A 54 -15.12 -2.22 -5.77
C ALA A 54 -15.19 -2.10 -4.24
N ALA A 55 -14.06 -1.94 -3.56
CA ALA A 55 -14.03 -1.70 -2.11
C ALA A 55 -14.66 -0.35 -1.75
N MET A 56 -14.44 0.71 -2.55
CA MET A 56 -15.10 2.00 -2.35
C MET A 56 -16.63 1.87 -2.48
N ASP A 57 -17.12 1.15 -3.48
CA ASP A 57 -18.55 0.89 -3.66
C ASP A 57 -19.14 0.15 -2.44
N ALA A 58 -18.43 -0.88 -1.95
CA ALA A 58 -18.84 -1.63 -0.77
C ALA A 58 -18.84 -0.77 0.52
N VAL A 59 -17.88 0.13 0.68
CA VAL A 59 -17.86 1.08 1.82
C VAL A 59 -19.05 2.04 1.74
N GLY A 60 -19.37 2.55 0.55
CA GLY A 60 -20.56 3.38 0.34
C GLY A 60 -21.85 2.64 0.72
N GLU A 61 -21.98 1.38 0.30
CA GLU A 61 -23.13 0.53 0.64
C GLU A 61 -23.21 0.20 2.14
N ALA A 62 -22.06 -0.04 2.79
CA ALA A 62 -21.99 -0.35 4.21
C ALA A 62 -22.27 0.86 5.11
N THR A 63 -21.94 2.07 4.67
CA THR A 63 -21.97 3.27 5.53
C THR A 63 -23.06 4.27 5.17
N GLY A 64 -23.54 4.24 3.92
CA GLY A 64 -24.39 5.29 3.34
C GLY A 64 -23.64 6.57 2.96
N GLU A 65 -22.32 6.63 3.19
CA GLU A 65 -21.52 7.82 2.92
C GLU A 65 -21.04 7.85 1.47
N ARG A 66 -21.12 9.03 0.83
CA ARG A 66 -20.55 9.24 -0.51
C ARG A 66 -19.04 9.38 -0.47
N GLU A 67 -18.53 10.13 0.51
CA GLU A 67 -17.13 10.51 0.61
C GLU A 67 -16.41 9.68 1.65
N MET A 68 -15.15 9.34 1.36
CA MET A 68 -14.27 8.61 2.28
C MET A 68 -12.84 9.12 2.20
N ASN A 69 -12.05 8.82 3.23
CA ASN A 69 -10.62 9.03 3.21
C ASN A 69 -9.93 7.71 2.83
N ALA A 70 -8.90 7.79 1.99
CA ALA A 70 -8.15 6.61 1.53
C ALA A 70 -6.73 6.59 2.10
N MET A 71 -6.21 5.40 2.35
CA MET A 71 -4.83 5.18 2.78
C MET A 71 -4.21 4.04 1.97
N GLY A 72 -3.01 4.27 1.45
CA GLY A 72 -2.21 3.25 0.79
C GLY A 72 -0.83 3.14 1.44
N TYR A 73 -0.34 1.90 1.58
CA TYR A 73 0.97 1.58 2.12
C TYR A 73 1.80 0.84 1.06
N CYS A 74 3.05 1.25 0.90
CA CYS A 74 3.98 0.72 -0.11
C CYS A 74 3.37 0.63 -1.52
N ILE A 75 3.31 -0.56 -2.14
CA ILE A 75 2.70 -0.73 -3.48
C ILE A 75 1.21 -0.37 -3.49
N GLY A 76 0.50 -0.57 -2.37
CA GLY A 76 -0.89 -0.14 -2.21
C GLY A 76 -1.04 1.37 -2.32
N GLY A 77 -0.03 2.16 -1.95
CA GLY A 77 0.00 3.60 -2.20
C GLY A 77 0.26 3.96 -3.66
N THR A 78 1.09 3.19 -4.37
CA THR A 78 1.25 3.34 -5.83
C THR A 78 -0.06 3.05 -6.56
N LEU A 79 -0.75 1.96 -6.19
CA LEU A 79 -2.07 1.60 -6.72
C LEU A 79 -3.12 2.67 -6.39
N LEU A 80 -3.13 3.16 -5.15
CA LEU A 80 -4.02 4.26 -4.75
C LEU A 80 -3.75 5.50 -5.60
N ALA A 81 -2.50 5.91 -5.81
CA ALA A 81 -2.18 7.07 -6.64
C ALA A 81 -2.70 6.95 -8.08
N CYS A 82 -2.51 5.76 -8.69
CA CYS A 82 -3.08 5.44 -10.00
C CYS A 82 -4.61 5.51 -9.99
N THR A 83 -5.25 4.95 -8.95
CA THR A 83 -6.70 4.96 -8.78
C THR A 83 -7.23 6.38 -8.67
N LEU A 84 -6.58 7.24 -7.88
CA LEU A 84 -7.00 8.64 -7.71
C LEU A 84 -6.88 9.44 -9.01
N ALA A 85 -5.82 9.20 -9.81
CA ALA A 85 -5.68 9.83 -11.12
C ALA A 85 -6.76 9.34 -12.10
N TRP A 86 -7.08 8.05 -12.06
CA TRP A 86 -8.16 7.45 -12.83
C TRP A 86 -9.53 8.02 -12.45
N LEU A 87 -9.83 8.15 -11.16
CA LEU A 87 -11.05 8.76 -10.63
C LEU A 87 -11.16 10.23 -11.04
N ALA A 88 -10.07 11.00 -10.89
CA ALA A 88 -10.01 12.40 -11.27
C ALA A 88 -10.28 12.63 -12.78
N ALA A 89 -9.77 11.75 -13.64
CA ALA A 89 -10.04 11.81 -15.08
C ALA A 89 -11.51 11.53 -15.42
N ARG A 90 -12.22 10.80 -14.57
CA ARG A 90 -13.64 10.48 -14.70
C ARG A 90 -14.56 11.45 -13.95
N GLY A 91 -14.01 12.41 -13.23
CA GLY A 91 -14.78 13.34 -12.40
C GLY A 91 -15.40 12.71 -11.15
N ASP A 92 -14.85 11.58 -10.68
CA ASP A 92 -15.29 10.92 -9.44
C ASP A 92 -14.56 11.54 -8.24
N ASP A 93 -15.33 12.14 -7.33
CA ASP A 93 -14.84 12.93 -6.19
C ASP A 93 -15.07 12.26 -4.84
N ARG A 94 -15.35 10.94 -4.81
CA ARG A 94 -15.65 10.18 -3.58
C ARG A 94 -14.49 10.09 -2.58
N ILE A 95 -13.27 10.49 -2.95
CA ILE A 95 -12.13 10.53 -2.01
C ILE A 95 -11.89 11.97 -1.52
N ALA A 96 -12.18 12.20 -0.24
CA ALA A 96 -12.01 13.51 0.40
C ALA A 96 -10.53 13.84 0.70
N SER A 97 -9.74 12.84 1.07
CA SER A 97 -8.29 12.96 1.28
C SER A 97 -7.58 11.62 1.11
N ALA A 98 -6.27 11.65 0.82
CA ALA A 98 -5.45 10.46 0.63
C ALA A 98 -4.21 10.46 1.53
N THR A 99 -3.89 9.31 2.11
CA THR A 99 -2.65 9.09 2.86
C THR A 99 -1.77 8.08 2.14
N PHE A 100 -0.50 8.40 1.97
CA PHE A 100 0.51 7.52 1.38
C PHE A 100 1.61 7.24 2.40
N LEU A 101 1.81 5.97 2.72
CA LEU A 101 2.78 5.51 3.69
C LEU A 101 3.90 4.78 2.94
N THR A 102 5.12 5.31 2.98
CA THR A 102 6.33 4.73 2.36
C THR A 102 6.10 4.23 0.92
N SER A 103 5.39 5.03 0.13
CA SER A 103 4.91 4.67 -1.21
C SER A 103 5.64 5.44 -2.31
N LEU A 104 6.06 4.73 -3.36
CA LEU A 104 6.70 5.33 -4.53
C LEU A 104 5.68 5.59 -5.65
N MET A 105 5.80 6.75 -6.28
CA MET A 105 5.13 7.12 -7.53
C MET A 105 6.15 7.54 -8.60
N GLU A 106 7.40 7.71 -8.17
CA GLU A 106 8.58 8.10 -8.94
C GLU A 106 9.72 7.16 -8.52
N PHE A 107 10.27 6.42 -9.47
CA PHE A 107 11.16 5.28 -9.24
C PHE A 107 12.60 5.51 -9.75
N SER A 108 13.06 6.77 -9.88
CA SER A 108 14.45 7.06 -10.32
C SER A 108 15.52 6.57 -9.35
N ASP A 109 15.14 6.41 -8.08
CA ASP A 109 16.01 5.86 -7.03
C ASP A 109 15.17 4.94 -6.15
N VAL A 110 15.27 3.65 -6.42
CA VAL A 110 14.57 2.58 -5.69
C VAL A 110 15.45 1.95 -4.62
N GLY A 111 16.55 2.62 -4.24
CA GLY A 111 17.49 2.12 -3.25
C GLY A 111 18.17 0.83 -3.71
N GLU A 112 18.36 -0.08 -2.77
CA GLU A 112 19.12 -1.31 -2.99
C GLU A 112 18.41 -2.29 -3.94
N LEU A 113 17.10 -2.12 -4.17
CA LEU A 113 16.37 -2.93 -5.15
C LEU A 113 16.88 -2.74 -6.58
N SER A 114 17.53 -1.60 -6.88
CA SER A 114 18.05 -1.30 -8.23
C SER A 114 19.01 -2.35 -8.77
N VAL A 115 19.71 -3.10 -7.91
CA VAL A 115 20.65 -4.16 -8.32
C VAL A 115 19.96 -5.41 -8.88
N PHE A 116 18.65 -5.56 -8.65
CA PHE A 116 17.83 -6.69 -9.08
C PHE A 116 16.85 -6.32 -10.21
N ILE A 117 16.94 -5.10 -10.74
CA ILE A 117 16.06 -4.60 -11.79
C ILE A 117 16.91 -4.27 -13.02
N ASP A 118 17.03 -5.24 -13.93
CA ASP A 118 17.48 -5.03 -15.29
C ASP A 118 16.64 -5.83 -16.30
N GLU A 119 16.76 -5.49 -17.59
CA GLU A 119 15.99 -6.13 -18.65
C GLU A 119 16.23 -7.65 -18.75
N PRO A 120 17.48 -8.17 -18.68
CA PRO A 120 17.74 -9.61 -18.60
C PRO A 120 17.07 -10.33 -17.42
N GLN A 121 17.13 -9.75 -16.21
CA GLN A 121 16.55 -10.28 -14.99
C GLN A 121 15.02 -10.30 -15.06
N ILE A 122 14.40 -9.19 -15.49
CA ILE A 122 12.95 -9.11 -15.70
C ILE A 122 12.50 -10.17 -16.71
N ARG A 123 13.19 -10.32 -17.84
CA ARG A 123 12.88 -11.37 -18.83
C ARG A 123 13.01 -12.78 -18.25
N ALA A 124 13.99 -13.02 -17.38
CA ALA A 124 14.14 -14.31 -16.71
C ALA A 124 12.97 -14.59 -15.75
N MET A 125 12.58 -13.59 -14.96
CA MET A 125 11.40 -13.68 -14.09
C MET A 125 10.12 -13.90 -14.89
N GLU A 126 9.93 -13.20 -16.00
CA GLU A 126 8.77 -13.37 -16.89
C GLU A 126 8.69 -14.77 -17.50
N ARG A 127 9.82 -15.35 -17.93
CA ARG A 127 9.85 -16.73 -18.43
C ARG A 127 9.42 -17.73 -17.35
N HIS A 128 9.83 -17.50 -16.11
CA HIS A 128 9.43 -18.35 -14.99
C HIS A 128 7.93 -18.17 -14.65
N MET A 129 7.46 -16.92 -14.56
CA MET A 129 6.05 -16.60 -14.32
C MET A 129 5.13 -17.11 -15.44
N ALA A 130 5.61 -17.19 -16.69
CA ALA A 130 4.85 -17.74 -17.80
C ALA A 130 4.54 -19.25 -17.63
N ALA A 131 5.34 -19.98 -16.85
CA ALA A 131 5.10 -21.39 -16.56
C ALA A 131 4.12 -21.61 -15.38
N LEU A 132 4.13 -20.71 -14.39
CA LEU A 132 3.36 -20.86 -13.15
C LEU A 132 2.07 -20.02 -13.11
N GLY A 133 2.00 -18.94 -13.90
CA GLY A 133 0.92 -17.95 -13.86
C GLY A 133 1.09 -16.86 -12.79
N TYR A 134 2.05 -17.00 -11.88
CA TYR A 134 2.31 -16.03 -10.82
C TYR A 134 3.79 -15.98 -10.46
N PHE A 135 4.17 -14.92 -9.74
CA PHE A 135 5.46 -14.79 -9.10
C PHE A 135 5.43 -15.47 -7.73
N GLU A 136 6.32 -16.43 -7.50
CA GLU A 136 6.45 -17.10 -6.21
C GLU A 136 7.03 -16.16 -5.15
N GLY A 137 6.40 -16.15 -3.96
CA GLY A 137 6.84 -15.31 -2.84
C GLY A 137 8.25 -15.64 -2.31
N THR A 138 8.73 -16.86 -2.51
CA THR A 138 10.06 -17.34 -2.05
C THR A 138 11.21 -16.59 -2.70
N HIS A 139 11.16 -16.32 -4.01
CA HIS A 139 12.18 -15.55 -4.72
C HIS A 139 12.27 -14.10 -4.21
N LEU A 140 11.12 -13.51 -3.86
CA LEU A 140 11.07 -12.17 -3.29
C LEU A 140 11.60 -12.13 -1.86
N ALA A 141 11.24 -13.11 -1.03
CA ALA A 141 11.75 -13.26 0.32
C ALA A 141 13.27 -13.43 0.34
N THR A 142 13.84 -14.19 -0.60
CA THR A 142 15.29 -14.33 -0.75
C THR A 142 15.98 -13.02 -1.13
N ALA A 143 15.45 -12.28 -2.13
CA ALA A 143 16.00 -10.98 -2.49
C ALA A 143 15.95 -9.97 -1.32
N PHE A 144 14.83 -9.94 -0.58
CA PHE A 144 14.70 -9.07 0.60
C PHE A 144 15.57 -9.50 1.78
N ASN A 145 15.73 -10.80 2.05
CA ASN A 145 16.65 -11.27 3.11
C ASN A 145 18.10 -10.91 2.82
N LEU A 146 18.49 -10.85 1.53
CA LEU A 146 19.81 -10.37 1.12
C LEU A 146 19.95 -8.85 1.32
N LEU A 147 18.89 -8.07 1.07
CA LEU A 147 18.86 -6.61 1.29
C LEU A 147 18.74 -6.22 2.77
N GLN A 148 18.04 -7.02 3.58
CA GLN A 148 17.86 -6.81 5.01
C GLN A 148 18.86 -7.59 5.88
N ALA A 149 19.89 -8.21 5.29
CA ALA A 149 20.84 -9.07 6.01
C ALA A 149 21.48 -8.36 7.22
N ARG A 150 21.65 -7.04 7.16
CA ARG A 150 22.23 -6.25 8.26
C ARG A 150 21.28 -6.04 9.46
N GLU A 151 19.98 -5.87 9.25
CA GLU A 151 19.03 -5.63 10.35
C GLU A 151 18.32 -6.92 10.82
N LEU A 152 17.91 -7.80 9.91
CA LEU A 152 17.15 -9.02 10.24
C LEU A 152 18.06 -10.21 10.60
N ILE A 153 19.17 -10.41 9.90
CA ILE A 153 20.07 -11.56 10.12
C ILE A 153 21.16 -11.19 11.14
N TRP A 154 21.87 -10.08 10.91
CA TRP A 154 22.99 -9.68 11.76
C TRP A 154 22.54 -9.01 13.07
N GLY A 155 21.48 -8.19 13.05
CA GLY A 155 20.92 -7.58 14.26
C GLY A 155 20.43 -8.59 15.30
N ALA A 156 19.70 -9.63 14.85
CA ALA A 156 19.29 -10.75 15.68
C ALA A 156 20.49 -11.57 16.18
N SER A 157 21.46 -11.85 15.29
CA SER A 157 22.68 -12.59 15.66
C SER A 157 23.54 -11.84 16.70
N VAL A 158 23.71 -10.52 16.58
CA VAL A 158 24.44 -9.70 17.56
C VAL A 158 23.70 -9.67 18.90
N HIS A 159 22.36 -9.54 18.91
CA HIS A 159 21.58 -9.55 20.15
C HIS A 159 21.63 -10.89 20.88
N SER A 160 21.50 -12.00 20.15
CA SER A 160 21.45 -13.33 20.75
C SER A 160 22.84 -13.91 21.03
N TYR A 161 23.82 -13.72 20.14
CA TYR A 161 25.15 -14.31 20.27
C TYR A 161 26.13 -13.44 21.09
N LEU A 162 26.10 -12.12 20.94
CA LEU A 162 27.05 -11.21 21.64
C LEU A 162 26.48 -10.60 22.92
N LEU A 163 25.17 -10.38 23.00
CA LEU A 163 24.53 -9.70 24.15
C LEU A 163 23.70 -10.63 25.04
N GLY A 164 23.48 -11.89 24.66
CA GLY A 164 22.68 -12.86 25.42
C GLY A 164 21.24 -12.43 25.65
N ARG A 165 20.68 -11.59 24.78
CA ARG A 165 19.30 -11.07 24.87
C ARG A 165 18.40 -11.78 23.87
N GLU A 166 17.13 -11.97 24.24
CA GLU A 166 16.12 -12.45 23.29
C GLU A 166 16.09 -11.55 22.04
N PRO A 167 16.01 -12.14 20.83
CA PRO A 167 15.99 -11.37 19.60
C PRO A 167 14.70 -10.54 19.55
N PRO A 168 14.78 -9.22 19.27
CA PRO A 168 13.58 -8.41 19.17
C PRO A 168 12.78 -8.74 17.89
N ALA A 169 11.47 -8.86 18.07
CA ALA A 169 10.40 -8.87 17.05
C ALA A 169 10.22 -10.14 16.20
N PHE A 170 9.82 -11.25 16.84
CA PHE A 170 9.31 -12.45 16.16
C PHE A 170 8.08 -12.16 15.27
N ASP A 171 7.28 -11.14 15.60
CA ASP A 171 6.10 -10.69 14.85
C ASP A 171 6.46 -10.12 13.47
N LEU A 172 7.47 -9.27 13.40
CA LEU A 172 7.95 -8.70 12.13
C LEU A 172 8.66 -9.75 11.27
N LEU A 173 9.40 -10.66 11.90
CA LEU A 173 10.04 -11.79 11.22
C LEU A 173 9.01 -12.76 10.64
N TYR A 174 7.93 -13.04 11.39
CA TYR A 174 6.82 -13.85 10.92
C TYR A 174 6.16 -13.22 9.68
N TRP A 175 5.79 -11.94 9.75
CA TRP A 175 5.24 -11.21 8.60
C TRP A 175 6.18 -11.23 7.38
N ASN A 176 7.48 -11.04 7.58
CA ASN A 176 8.44 -11.05 6.47
C ASN A 176 8.60 -12.46 5.85
N SER A 177 8.35 -13.51 6.63
CA SER A 177 8.42 -14.90 6.15
C SER A 177 7.14 -15.37 5.42
N ASP A 178 6.01 -14.71 5.69
CA ASP A 178 4.69 -15.06 5.14
C ASP A 178 4.47 -14.44 3.75
N SER A 179 5.06 -15.06 2.74
CA SER A 179 5.16 -14.45 1.42
C SER A 179 3.91 -14.61 0.56
N THR A 180 3.38 -13.49 0.05
CA THR A 180 2.29 -13.49 -0.91
C THR A 180 2.81 -13.62 -2.35
N ARG A 181 2.07 -14.34 -3.18
CA ARG A 181 2.32 -14.43 -4.63
C ARG A 181 1.77 -13.17 -5.32
N MET A 182 2.22 -12.91 -6.55
CA MET A 182 1.66 -11.83 -7.38
C MET A 182 1.30 -12.36 -8.76
N PRO A 183 0.15 -11.97 -9.37
CA PRO A 183 -0.19 -12.41 -10.72
C PRO A 183 0.89 -12.03 -11.74
N ALA A 184 1.18 -12.92 -12.69
CA ALA A 184 2.26 -12.71 -13.66
C ALA A 184 2.08 -11.41 -14.45
N ARG A 185 0.86 -11.15 -14.95
CA ARG A 185 0.54 -9.96 -15.74
C ARG A 185 0.68 -8.68 -14.92
N MET A 186 0.17 -8.66 -13.68
CA MET A 186 0.28 -7.51 -12.79
C MET A 186 1.74 -7.21 -12.41
N HIS A 187 2.50 -8.25 -12.03
CA HIS A 187 3.88 -8.09 -11.58
C HIS A 187 4.82 -7.65 -12.71
N SER A 188 4.72 -8.26 -13.89
CA SER A 188 5.48 -7.84 -15.08
C SER A 188 5.19 -6.38 -15.44
N PHE A 189 3.90 -5.99 -15.44
CA PHE A 189 3.52 -4.60 -15.69
C PHE A 189 4.16 -3.65 -14.68
N TYR A 190 4.12 -3.99 -13.39
CA TYR A 190 4.66 -3.16 -12.31
C TYR A 190 6.19 -2.99 -12.43
N LEU A 191 6.93 -4.07 -12.65
CA LEU A 191 8.39 -3.99 -12.82
C LEU A 191 8.78 -3.18 -14.04
N ARG A 192 8.16 -3.43 -15.21
CA ARG A 192 8.50 -2.73 -16.45
C ARG A 192 8.13 -1.26 -16.41
N ASN A 193 6.88 -0.94 -16.07
CA ASN A 193 6.39 0.43 -16.16
C ASN A 193 6.86 1.30 -15.00
N MET A 194 7.09 0.73 -13.82
CA MET A 194 7.48 1.51 -12.64
C MET A 194 8.99 1.44 -12.40
N TYR A 195 9.53 0.27 -12.12
CA TYR A 195 10.94 0.14 -11.72
C TYR A 195 11.92 0.34 -12.87
N LEU A 196 11.61 -0.18 -14.07
CA LEU A 196 12.52 -0.11 -15.21
C LEU A 196 12.36 1.20 -16.00
N GLU A 197 11.14 1.51 -16.43
CA GLU A 197 10.86 2.63 -17.33
C GLU A 197 10.40 3.90 -16.59
N ASN A 198 10.01 3.78 -15.31
CA ASN A 198 9.55 4.89 -14.48
C ASN A 198 8.49 5.79 -15.13
N ARG A 199 7.52 5.16 -15.78
CA ARG A 199 6.48 5.80 -16.60
C ARG A 199 5.39 6.47 -15.79
N LEU A 200 5.16 6.05 -14.53
CA LEU A 200 4.10 6.64 -13.71
C LEU A 200 4.30 8.13 -13.42
N ARG A 201 5.55 8.61 -13.40
CA ARG A 201 5.83 10.05 -13.23
C ARG A 201 5.44 10.89 -14.45
N GLU A 202 5.27 10.27 -15.61
CA GLU A 202 5.05 10.93 -16.89
C GLU A 202 3.53 10.94 -17.22
N PRO A 203 2.90 12.14 -17.29
CA PRO A 203 1.47 12.23 -17.58
C PRO A 203 1.06 11.50 -18.86
N GLY A 204 0.15 10.54 -18.73
CA GLY A 204 -0.39 9.75 -19.85
C GLY A 204 0.53 8.64 -20.37
N ALA A 205 1.72 8.44 -19.81
CA ALA A 205 2.62 7.37 -20.24
C ALA A 205 2.12 5.97 -19.85
N ILE A 206 1.22 5.87 -18.87
CA ILE A 206 0.52 4.65 -18.49
C ILE A 206 -0.98 4.83 -18.75
N THR A 207 -1.63 3.81 -19.31
CA THR A 207 -3.10 3.74 -19.43
C THR A 207 -3.59 2.55 -18.61
N LEU A 208 -4.56 2.77 -17.72
CA LEU A 208 -5.21 1.71 -16.92
C LEU A 208 -6.71 1.78 -17.13
N ALA A 209 -7.34 0.64 -17.42
CA ALA A 209 -8.79 0.55 -17.65
C ALA A 209 -9.30 1.64 -18.62
N GLY A 210 -8.57 1.86 -19.72
CA GLY A 210 -8.89 2.82 -20.79
C GLY A 210 -8.60 4.29 -20.47
N VAL A 211 -8.02 4.62 -19.31
CA VAL A 211 -7.75 6.01 -18.91
C VAL A 211 -6.24 6.28 -18.82
N PRO A 212 -5.73 7.31 -19.52
CA PRO A 212 -4.35 7.77 -19.35
C PRO A 212 -4.15 8.36 -17.94
N ILE A 213 -3.14 7.86 -17.23
CA ILE A 213 -2.88 8.21 -15.83
C ILE A 213 -2.02 9.46 -15.74
N ASP A 214 -2.51 10.46 -15.01
CA ASP A 214 -1.83 11.73 -14.75
C ASP A 214 -1.97 12.11 -13.27
N LEU A 215 -0.90 11.93 -12.50
CA LEU A 215 -0.86 12.24 -11.07
C LEU A 215 -1.03 13.75 -10.79
N GLY A 216 -0.74 14.60 -11.77
CA GLY A 216 -0.98 16.04 -11.70
C GLY A 216 -2.46 16.41 -11.67
N ARG A 217 -3.37 15.47 -11.97
CA ARG A 217 -4.83 15.65 -11.83
C ARG A 217 -5.34 15.34 -10.42
N VAL A 218 -4.54 14.69 -9.58
CA VAL A 218 -4.91 14.38 -8.20
C VAL A 218 -4.79 15.66 -7.35
N ARG A 219 -5.90 16.40 -7.23
CA ARG A 219 -5.94 17.72 -6.58
C ARG A 219 -6.35 17.70 -5.10
N LEU A 220 -6.75 16.55 -4.59
CA LEU A 220 -7.18 16.37 -3.21
C LEU A 220 -6.04 16.59 -2.19
N PRO A 221 -6.36 16.88 -0.92
CA PRO A 221 -5.38 16.93 0.17
C PRO A 221 -4.69 15.58 0.36
N ALA A 222 -3.35 15.59 0.46
CA ALA A 222 -2.57 14.38 0.63
C ALA A 222 -1.68 14.46 1.89
N PHE A 223 -1.60 13.36 2.63
CA PHE A 223 -0.61 13.14 3.68
C PHE A 223 0.40 12.11 3.17
N VAL A 224 1.68 12.44 3.20
CA VAL A 224 2.74 11.55 2.72
C VAL A 224 3.73 11.32 3.85
N LEU A 225 3.87 10.07 4.28
CA LEU A 225 4.90 9.62 5.19
C LEU A 225 6.03 8.95 4.42
N ALA A 226 7.26 9.33 4.73
CA ALA A 226 8.45 8.56 4.42
C ALA A 226 9.26 8.33 5.70
N THR A 227 10.20 7.37 5.71
CA THR A 227 11.06 7.12 6.87
C THR A 227 12.55 7.30 6.55
N GLU A 228 13.30 7.91 7.46
CA GLU A 228 14.68 8.41 7.22
C GLU A 228 15.66 7.31 6.76
N ARG A 229 15.49 6.09 7.27
CA ARG A 229 16.38 4.94 7.00
C ARG A 229 15.70 3.87 6.15
N ASP A 230 14.66 4.24 5.40
CA ASP A 230 14.02 3.35 4.45
C ASP A 230 14.95 3.04 3.28
N HIS A 231 15.35 1.78 3.14
CA HIS A 231 16.14 1.28 2.02
C HIS A 231 15.26 0.65 0.92
N ILE A 232 13.98 0.45 1.19
CA ILE A 232 12.99 -0.13 0.27
C ILE A 232 12.32 0.98 -0.55
N ALA A 233 11.86 2.02 0.15
CA ALA A 233 11.27 3.23 -0.44
C ALA A 233 12.02 4.46 0.06
N PRO A 234 13.21 4.77 -0.50
CA PRO A 234 14.05 5.87 -0.02
C PRO A 234 13.25 7.16 0.13
N TRP A 235 13.41 7.84 1.28
CA TRP A 235 12.55 8.98 1.61
C TRP A 235 12.64 10.12 0.60
N ARG A 236 13.79 10.28 -0.07
CA ARG A 236 13.97 11.27 -1.15
C ARG A 236 13.12 10.92 -2.37
N SER A 237 12.92 9.64 -2.66
CA SER A 237 12.05 9.16 -3.74
C SER A 237 10.57 9.29 -3.37
N CYS A 238 10.20 8.99 -2.12
CA CYS A 238 8.88 9.32 -1.58
C CYS A 238 8.63 10.85 -1.64
N TYR A 239 9.63 11.68 -1.35
CA TYR A 239 9.54 13.14 -1.45
C TYR A 239 9.28 13.62 -2.87
N ARG A 240 10.02 13.08 -3.86
CA ARG A 240 9.76 13.38 -5.29
C ARG A 240 8.39 12.88 -5.73
N SER A 241 7.98 11.71 -5.28
CA SER A 241 6.64 11.14 -5.52
C SER A 241 5.54 12.08 -5.03
N ALA A 242 5.68 12.61 -3.80
CA ALA A 242 4.75 13.57 -3.22
C ALA A 242 4.58 14.85 -4.06
N LYS A 243 5.63 15.26 -4.79
CA LYS A 243 5.61 16.45 -5.66
C LYS A 243 4.90 16.21 -6.99
N LEU A 244 4.65 14.97 -7.39
CA LEU A 244 3.90 14.65 -8.61
C LEU A 244 2.39 14.86 -8.44
N LEU A 245 1.89 14.82 -7.20
CA LEU A 245 0.49 15.08 -6.90
C LEU A 245 0.14 16.54 -7.19
N GLY A 246 -0.87 16.77 -8.02
CA GLY A 246 -1.31 18.12 -8.41
C GLY A 246 -1.95 18.96 -7.29
N GLY A 247 -2.22 18.34 -6.14
CA GLY A 247 -2.80 18.99 -4.97
C GLY A 247 -1.86 20.04 -4.38
N ARG A 248 -2.38 21.24 -4.12
CA ARG A 248 -1.63 22.33 -3.45
C ARG A 248 -1.45 22.09 -1.94
N ARG A 249 -1.92 20.96 -1.40
CA ARG A 249 -2.03 20.67 0.04
C ARG A 249 -1.45 19.29 0.36
N VAL A 250 -0.17 19.10 0.06
CA VAL A 250 0.59 17.92 0.47
C VAL A 250 1.25 18.18 1.82
N ARG A 251 0.89 17.40 2.84
CA ARG A 251 1.56 17.35 4.14
C ARG A 251 2.59 16.23 4.09
N PHE A 252 3.87 16.58 3.94
CA PHE A 252 4.95 15.61 3.99
C PHE A 252 5.49 15.49 5.42
N VAL A 253 5.62 14.26 5.90
CA VAL A 253 6.14 13.90 7.22
C VAL A 253 7.27 12.89 7.03
N LEU A 254 8.39 13.16 7.70
CA LEU A 254 9.57 12.29 7.68
C LEU A 254 9.72 11.62 9.04
N GLY A 255 9.30 10.37 9.17
CA GLY A 255 9.50 9.57 10.38
C GLY A 255 10.95 9.10 10.50
N GLU A 256 11.44 8.91 11.70
CA GLU A 256 12.72 8.21 11.91
C GLU A 256 12.57 6.69 11.72
N SER A 257 13.69 5.96 11.76
CA SER A 257 13.78 4.50 11.59
C SER A 257 13.61 4.02 10.13
N GLY A 258 13.54 2.69 9.95
CA GLY A 258 13.41 2.03 8.65
C GLY A 258 11.95 1.89 8.17
N HIS A 259 11.75 1.17 7.06
CA HIS A 259 10.46 1.03 6.36
C HIS A 259 9.29 0.70 7.30
N ILE A 260 9.38 -0.43 8.00
CA ILE A 260 8.29 -0.90 8.87
C ILE A 260 8.36 -0.23 10.24
N ALA A 261 9.53 -0.20 10.88
CA ALA A 261 9.66 0.31 12.25
C ALA A 261 9.35 1.82 12.36
N GLY A 262 9.56 2.60 11.30
CA GLY A 262 9.18 4.01 11.24
C GLY A 262 7.72 4.22 10.90
N ALA A 263 7.17 3.45 9.95
CA ALA A 263 5.76 3.51 9.60
C ALA A 263 4.87 3.04 10.76
N MET A 264 5.15 1.85 11.29
CA MET A 264 4.44 1.22 12.40
C MET A 264 5.07 1.60 13.75
N ASN A 265 5.07 2.92 14.05
CA ASN A 265 5.51 3.45 15.34
C ASN A 265 4.30 3.81 16.22
N PRO A 266 3.91 3.00 17.21
CA PRO A 266 2.68 3.22 17.95
C PRO A 266 2.68 4.48 18.79
N ALA A 267 1.54 5.16 18.87
CA ALA A 267 1.36 6.29 19.77
C ALA A 267 1.63 5.87 21.23
N GLY A 268 2.41 6.67 21.95
CA GLY A 268 2.80 6.38 23.33
C GLY A 268 3.96 5.39 23.49
N SER A 269 4.60 4.92 22.41
CA SER A 269 5.80 4.07 22.48
C SER A 269 7.00 4.78 23.12
N GLY A 270 7.04 6.12 23.06
CA GLY A 270 8.19 6.94 23.46
C GLY A 270 9.42 6.75 22.58
N LYS A 271 9.29 6.00 21.47
CA LYS A 271 10.39 5.69 20.55
C LYS A 271 10.36 6.62 19.33
N TYR A 272 11.56 6.89 18.84
CA TYR A 272 11.80 7.66 17.62
C TYR A 272 11.26 9.10 17.70
N GLY A 273 11.29 9.78 16.56
CA GLY A 273 10.65 11.06 16.31
C GLY A 273 10.21 11.14 14.86
N TYR A 274 9.70 12.31 14.49
CA TYR A 274 9.34 12.64 13.12
C TYR A 274 9.62 14.12 12.87
N ARG A 275 9.76 14.47 11.59
CA ARG A 275 10.01 15.83 11.15
C ARG A 275 8.87 16.33 10.29
N THR A 276 8.50 17.58 10.49
CA THR A 276 7.50 18.25 9.64
C THR A 276 7.97 19.62 9.20
N SER A 277 7.50 20.06 8.04
CA SER A 277 7.66 21.45 7.60
C SER A 277 6.33 21.99 7.09
N ARG A 278 6.14 23.31 7.20
CA ARG A 278 4.99 24.01 6.61
C ARG A 278 5.11 24.15 5.10
N ARG A 279 6.33 24.02 4.55
CA ARG A 279 6.61 24.15 3.12
C ARG A 279 7.10 22.83 2.57
N LEU A 280 6.83 22.61 1.28
CA LEU A 280 7.35 21.50 0.51
C LEU A 280 8.28 22.05 -0.59
N PRO A 281 9.54 22.44 -0.24
CA PRO A 281 10.50 23.01 -1.18
C PRO A 281 10.77 22.10 -2.38
N ALA A 282 11.48 22.62 -3.38
CA ALA A 282 11.80 21.83 -4.57
C ALA A 282 12.73 20.66 -4.24
N ARG A 283 13.72 20.90 -3.36
CA ARG A 283 14.74 19.91 -3.01
C ARG A 283 14.45 19.25 -1.66
N PRO A 284 14.65 17.93 -1.53
CA PRO A 284 14.45 17.22 -0.26
C PRO A 284 15.40 17.68 0.85
N ASP A 285 16.64 18.06 0.51
CA ASP A 285 17.61 18.52 1.52
C ASP A 285 17.22 19.90 2.11
N GLU A 286 16.55 20.75 1.33
CA GLU A 286 15.97 22.01 1.83
C GLU A 286 14.81 21.74 2.78
N PHE A 287 14.00 20.71 2.52
CA PHE A 287 12.97 20.27 3.45
C PHE A 287 13.62 19.82 4.76
N LEU A 288 14.62 18.94 4.70
CA LEU A 288 15.29 18.40 5.89
C LEU A 288 15.92 19.52 6.73
N ALA A 289 16.56 20.50 6.10
CA ALA A 289 17.18 21.64 6.79
C ALA A 289 16.15 22.56 7.48
N ALA A 290 14.94 22.66 6.92
CA ALA A 290 13.87 23.53 7.44
C ALA A 290 12.85 22.79 8.32
N ALA A 291 12.94 21.46 8.43
CA ALA A 291 11.95 20.65 9.12
C ALA A 291 12.17 20.66 10.64
N GLU A 292 11.10 20.92 11.38
CA GLU A 292 11.07 20.85 12.83
C GLU A 292 10.99 19.38 13.26
N HIS A 293 11.77 19.02 14.27
CA HIS A 293 11.76 17.68 14.85
C HIS A 293 10.76 17.62 16.01
N HIS A 294 9.98 16.55 16.03
CA HIS A 294 9.01 16.25 17.07
C HIS A 294 9.31 14.85 17.65
N PRO A 295 9.34 14.71 18.98
CA PRO A 295 9.56 13.40 19.60
C PRO A 295 8.32 12.50 19.47
N GLY A 296 8.55 11.19 19.41
CA GLY A 296 7.50 10.17 19.42
C GLY A 296 6.93 9.82 18.05
N SER A 297 5.72 9.27 18.06
CA SER A 297 5.03 8.79 16.85
C SER A 297 4.44 9.93 16.03
N TRP A 298 4.44 9.76 14.70
CA TRP A 298 3.75 10.61 13.75
C TRP A 298 2.23 10.34 13.68
N TRP A 299 1.72 9.26 14.29
CA TRP A 299 0.30 8.91 14.22
C TRP A 299 -0.62 10.03 14.74
N PRO A 300 -0.35 10.72 15.88
CA PRO A 300 -1.16 11.84 16.32
C PRO A 300 -1.17 13.02 15.33
N GLU A 301 -0.05 13.28 14.64
CA GLU A 301 0.04 14.29 13.59
C GLU A 301 -0.86 13.92 12.39
N TRP A 302 -0.86 12.64 11.99
CA TRP A 302 -1.79 12.15 10.97
C TRP A 302 -3.25 12.28 11.39
N ARG A 303 -3.61 11.91 12.62
CA ARG A 303 -4.98 12.07 13.12
C ARG A 303 -5.42 13.54 13.08
N ALA A 304 -4.60 14.45 13.60
CA ALA A 304 -4.91 15.87 13.60
C ALA A 304 -5.08 16.44 12.18
N TRP A 305 -4.31 15.92 11.22
CA TRP A 305 -4.50 16.25 9.80
C TRP A 305 -5.81 15.67 9.25
N LEU A 306 -6.11 14.40 9.54
CA LEU A 306 -7.26 13.66 9.01
C LEU A 306 -8.60 14.24 9.49
N GLU A 307 -8.68 14.68 10.75
CA GLU A 307 -9.89 15.26 11.35
C GLU A 307 -10.48 16.41 10.52
N ARG A 308 -9.66 17.11 9.74
CA ARG A 308 -10.06 18.20 8.84
C ARG A 308 -10.86 17.72 7.62
N PHE A 309 -10.89 16.41 7.38
CA PHE A 309 -11.52 15.74 6.23
C PHE A 309 -12.47 14.60 6.67
N SER A 310 -12.75 14.45 7.97
CA SER A 310 -13.58 13.36 8.50
C SER A 310 -15.08 13.67 8.56
N GLY A 311 -15.53 14.87 8.18
CA GLY A 311 -16.96 15.21 8.10
C GLY A 311 -17.71 15.36 9.44
N GLY A 312 -17.05 15.11 10.58
CA GLY A 312 -17.62 15.22 11.92
C GLY A 312 -17.76 13.87 12.63
N SER A 313 -18.43 13.86 13.79
CA SER A 313 -18.66 12.64 14.57
C SER A 313 -20.04 12.05 14.26
N VAL A 314 -20.09 10.73 14.12
CA VAL A 314 -21.33 9.95 13.96
C VAL A 314 -21.42 8.88 15.06
N PRO A 315 -22.61 8.32 15.34
CA PRO A 315 -22.71 7.13 16.18
C PRO A 315 -21.79 6.01 15.66
N ALA A 316 -21.18 5.27 16.58
CA ALA A 316 -20.29 4.17 16.23
C ALA A 316 -21.04 3.13 15.40
N ARG A 317 -20.46 2.73 14.26
CA ARG A 317 -21.02 1.73 13.36
C ARG A 317 -20.61 0.33 13.81
N ALA A 318 -21.53 -0.63 13.83
CA ALA A 318 -21.19 -2.04 13.93
C ALA A 318 -21.20 -2.69 12.52
N PRO A 319 -20.28 -3.63 12.24
CA PRO A 319 -20.35 -4.42 11.03
C PRO A 319 -21.71 -5.12 10.91
N GLY A 320 -22.43 -4.85 9.81
CA GLY A 320 -23.76 -5.39 9.56
C GLY A 320 -24.93 -4.42 9.80
N ASP A 321 -24.70 -3.24 10.39
CA ASP A 321 -25.76 -2.24 10.58
C ASP A 321 -26.18 -1.53 9.27
N GLY A 322 -25.36 -1.64 8.22
CA GLY A 322 -25.57 -1.02 6.91
C GLY A 322 -26.15 -1.96 5.85
N GLY A 323 -25.89 -1.66 4.57
CA GLY A 323 -26.40 -2.45 3.45
C GLY A 323 -25.73 -3.81 3.24
N LEU A 324 -24.60 -4.08 3.93
CA LEU A 324 -23.82 -5.30 3.75
C LEU A 324 -23.87 -6.19 4.99
N ALA A 325 -24.26 -7.45 4.78
CA ALA A 325 -24.22 -8.48 5.82
C ALA A 325 -22.77 -8.95 6.07
N PRO A 326 -22.36 -9.17 7.33
CA PRO A 326 -21.06 -9.77 7.64
C PRO A 326 -20.96 -11.19 7.08
N ILE A 327 -19.81 -11.53 6.50
CA ILE A 327 -19.55 -12.86 5.91
C ILE A 327 -18.89 -13.78 6.95
N GLU A 328 -17.81 -13.31 7.56
CA GLU A 328 -17.04 -14.03 8.56
C GLU A 328 -16.32 -13.04 9.50
N PRO A 329 -15.89 -13.48 10.71
CA PRO A 329 -15.06 -12.64 11.57
C PRO A 329 -13.68 -12.33 10.97
N ALA A 330 -13.18 -11.11 11.21
CA ALA A 330 -11.79 -10.76 10.92
C ALA A 330 -10.81 -11.77 11.62
N PRO A 331 -9.64 -12.06 11.02
CA PRO A 331 -9.04 -11.39 9.87
C PRO A 331 -9.47 -11.93 8.49
N GLY A 332 -10.46 -12.83 8.45
CA GLY A 332 -10.99 -13.43 7.22
C GLY A 332 -10.15 -14.60 6.69
N CYS A 333 -10.64 -15.23 5.62
CA CYS A 333 -10.05 -16.43 5.02
C CYS A 333 -8.86 -16.12 4.10
N TYR A 334 -8.88 -15.00 3.36
CA TYR A 334 -7.84 -14.70 2.35
C TYR A 334 -6.44 -14.59 2.95
N VAL A 335 -6.31 -13.92 4.10
CA VAL A 335 -5.04 -13.72 4.80
C VAL A 335 -4.54 -14.97 5.53
N ARG A 336 -5.37 -16.01 5.63
CA ARG A 336 -4.97 -17.29 6.25
C ARG A 336 -4.38 -18.26 5.23
N VAL A 337 -4.48 -17.94 3.93
CA VAL A 337 -4.03 -18.80 2.83
C VAL A 337 -2.52 -18.75 2.75
N GLN A 338 -1.88 -19.86 3.08
CA GLN A 338 -0.43 -19.94 2.98
C GLN A 338 0.00 -20.08 1.53
N ALA A 339 1.23 -19.66 1.21
CA ALA A 339 1.78 -19.68 -0.15
C ALA A 339 1.95 -21.07 -0.79
N HIS A 340 1.55 -22.15 -0.13
CA HIS A 340 1.49 -23.51 -0.69
C HIS A 340 0.05 -24.02 -0.85
N GLU A 341 -0.94 -23.26 -0.41
CA GLU A 341 -2.35 -23.59 -0.48
C GLU A 341 -2.98 -22.96 -1.74
N PRO A 342 -4.06 -23.56 -2.29
CA PRO A 342 -4.81 -22.96 -3.38
C PRO A 342 -5.58 -21.73 -2.90
N ALA A 343 -5.77 -20.75 -3.78
CA ALA A 343 -6.53 -19.56 -3.43
C ALA A 343 -8.02 -19.91 -3.19
N PRO A 344 -8.71 -19.23 -2.28
CA PRO A 344 -10.15 -19.41 -2.09
C PRO A 344 -10.92 -19.00 -3.36
N VAL A 345 -11.96 -19.77 -3.71
CA VAL A 345 -12.83 -19.50 -4.87
C VAL A 345 -13.95 -18.56 -4.44
N ALA A 346 -14.10 -17.41 -5.09
CA ALA A 346 -15.28 -16.54 -4.89
C ALA A 346 -16.58 -17.34 -5.14
N GLY A 347 -17.43 -17.48 -4.11
CA GLY A 347 -18.69 -18.24 -4.16
C GLY A 347 -18.65 -19.70 -3.65
N ALA A 348 -17.52 -20.20 -3.13
CA ALA A 348 -17.53 -21.41 -2.30
C ALA A 348 -18.24 -21.14 -0.95
N PRO A 349 -18.74 -22.17 -0.22
CA PRO A 349 -19.29 -21.97 1.12
C PRO A 349 -18.23 -21.28 2.00
N GLY A 350 -18.47 -20.01 2.36
CA GLY A 350 -17.51 -19.18 3.11
C GLY A 350 -16.65 -18.21 2.29
N SER A 351 -16.88 -18.01 0.99
CA SER A 351 -16.20 -16.98 0.18
C SER A 351 -17.18 -15.94 -0.39
N PRO A 352 -16.79 -14.66 -0.49
CA PRO A 352 -17.67 -13.61 -1.03
C PRO A 352 -18.11 -13.97 -2.46
N ALA A 353 -19.42 -13.99 -2.69
CA ALA A 353 -19.98 -14.25 -4.00
C ALA A 353 -19.66 -13.08 -4.95
N ARG A 354 -19.18 -13.38 -6.16
CA ARG A 354 -19.01 -12.39 -7.21
C ARG A 354 -20.40 -11.87 -7.62
N ARG A 355 -20.67 -10.56 -7.53
CA ARG A 355 -21.91 -9.98 -8.06
C ARG A 355 -21.93 -10.15 -9.59
N PRO A 356 -23.02 -10.68 -10.19
CA PRO A 356 -23.16 -10.71 -11.64
C PRO A 356 -23.51 -9.31 -12.13
N GLY A 357 -22.55 -8.61 -12.73
CA GLY A 357 -22.78 -7.24 -13.21
C GLY A 357 -21.63 -6.56 -13.94
N ALA A 358 -20.67 -7.30 -14.51
CA ALA A 358 -19.75 -6.70 -15.47
C ALA A 358 -20.41 -6.73 -16.86
N VAL A 359 -20.97 -5.60 -17.26
CA VAL A 359 -21.58 -5.40 -18.57
C VAL A 359 -20.51 -5.64 -19.64
N THR A 360 -20.68 -6.72 -20.40
CA THR A 360 -19.94 -6.95 -21.64
C THR A 360 -20.48 -5.96 -22.68
N VAL A 361 -19.70 -4.92 -22.99
CA VAL A 361 -19.97 -4.07 -24.16
C VAL A 361 -19.71 -4.91 -25.40
N ARG A 362 -20.77 -5.52 -25.96
CA ARG A 362 -20.73 -6.10 -27.30
C ARG A 362 -20.71 -4.95 -28.30
N GLY A 363 -19.62 -4.85 -29.06
CA GLY A 363 -19.56 -3.96 -30.22
C GLY A 363 -20.60 -4.36 -31.26
N SER A 364 -21.56 -3.48 -31.51
CA SER A 364 -22.41 -3.54 -32.69
C SER A 364 -21.59 -3.10 -33.89
N GLY A 365 -21.28 -4.03 -34.79
CA GLY A 365 -20.88 -3.69 -36.15
C GLY A 365 -22.06 -3.09 -36.92
N SER A 366 -21.74 -2.14 -37.79
CA SER A 366 -22.60 -1.75 -38.92
C SER A 366 -21.69 -1.44 -40.09
N ASN A 367 -21.90 -2.19 -41.16
CA ASN A 367 -21.61 -1.80 -42.53
C ASN A 367 -22.85 -1.09 -43.07
#